data_AF-A0A4Y2PCJ4-F1
#
_entry.id   AF-A0A4Y2PCJ4-F1
#
_cell.length_a   1.000
_cell.length_b   1.000
_cell.length_c   1.000
_cell.angle_alpha   90.00
_cell.angle_beta   90.00
_cell.angle_gamma   90.00
#
_symmetry.space_group_name_H-M   'P 1'
#
loop_
_entity.id
_entity.type
_entity.pdbx_description
1 polymer ?
#
loop_
_entity_poly.entity_id
_entity_poly.type
_entity_poly.pdbx_seq_one_letter_code
_entity_poly.pdbx_strand_id
1 'polypeptide(L)'
;MFVVKTVEFFSSVASVEYDVICVTETWLCEDIDSWHLFDDRYLVYRKDRGSSSNSSRRGGGVLVAIKKCLSSRKLDVPGLDLEAIWISVKLNYSKNMLLCVVYFPPSSHVDKYVQFFLLF
;
A
#
# COMPACT_ATOMS: atom_id res chain seq x y z
N MET A 1 1.83 -16.31 -14.37
CA MET A 1 2.85 -15.79 -13.43
C MET A 1 2.23 -15.03 -12.25
N PHE A 2 1.27 -14.10 -12.46
CA PHE A 2 0.62 -13.36 -11.37
C PHE A 2 -0.25 -14.21 -10.44
N VAL A 3 -1.09 -15.11 -10.99
CA VAL A 3 -2.04 -15.93 -10.20
C VAL A 3 -1.35 -16.78 -9.13
N VAL A 4 -0.17 -17.34 -9.42
CA VAL A 4 0.54 -18.26 -8.50
C VAL A 4 1.02 -17.51 -7.26
N LYS A 5 1.54 -16.28 -7.43
CA LYS A 5 2.00 -15.45 -6.33
C LYS A 5 0.85 -14.95 -5.46
N THR A 6 -0.32 -14.68 -6.04
CA THR A 6 -1.52 -14.29 -5.27
C THR A 6 -1.93 -15.38 -4.29
N VAL A 7 -1.91 -16.66 -4.71
CA VAL A 7 -2.24 -17.80 -3.85
C VAL A 7 -1.20 -17.99 -2.74
N GLU A 8 0.09 -17.98 -3.08
CA GLU A 8 1.18 -18.09 -2.09
C GLU A 8 1.13 -16.94 -1.06
N PHE A 9 0.86 -15.72 -1.54
CA PHE A 9 0.68 -14.55 -0.69
C PHE A 9 -0.52 -14.73 0.25
N PHE A 10 -1.68 -15.10 -0.28
CA PHE A 10 -2.88 -15.33 0.52
C PHE A 10 -2.64 -16.41 1.58
N SER A 11 -2.05 -17.55 1.21
CA SER A 11 -1.71 -18.62 2.16
C SER A 11 -0.77 -18.13 3.26
N SER A 12 0.20 -17.27 2.94
CA SER A 12 1.11 -16.68 3.93
C SER A 12 0.38 -15.73 4.89
N VAL A 13 -0.50 -14.88 4.36
CA VAL A 13 -1.37 -13.99 5.15
C VAL A 13 -2.30 -14.80 6.06
N ALA A 14 -2.90 -15.88 5.56
CA ALA A 14 -3.81 -16.73 6.32
C ALA A 14 -3.11 -17.52 7.44
N SER A 15 -1.83 -17.84 7.26
CA SER A 15 -1.06 -18.69 8.20
C SER A 15 -0.54 -17.94 9.42
N VAL A 16 -0.48 -16.61 9.37
CA VAL A 16 0.09 -15.77 10.43
C VAL A 16 -0.87 -14.64 10.76
N GLU A 17 -0.82 -14.16 12.00
CA GLU A 17 -1.64 -13.03 12.43
C GLU A 17 -0.78 -11.76 12.50
N TYR A 18 -0.76 -11.01 11.39
CA TYR A 18 -0.10 -9.71 11.34
C TYR A 18 -1.08 -8.61 11.74
N ASP A 19 -0.62 -7.60 12.49
CA ASP A 19 -1.41 -6.40 12.77
C ASP A 19 -1.44 -5.43 11.59
N VAL A 20 -0.31 -5.31 10.89
CA VAL A 20 -0.14 -4.44 9.72
C VAL A 20 0.74 -5.16 8.70
N ILE A 21 0.33 -5.13 7.43
CA ILE A 21 1.08 -5.66 6.28
C ILE A 21 1.29 -4.53 5.29
N CYS A 22 2.54 -4.29 4.92
CA CYS A 22 2.94 -3.25 3.98
C CYS A 22 3.58 -3.91 2.75
N VAL A 23 3.07 -3.61 1.56
CA VAL A 23 3.56 -4.18 0.29
C VAL A 23 3.82 -3.06 -0.71
N THR A 24 4.98 -3.11 -1.35
CA THR A 24 5.34 -2.28 -2.50
C THR A 24 5.53 -3.19 -3.71
N GLU A 25 5.48 -2.61 -4.93
CA GLU A 25 5.57 -3.40 -6.17
C GLU A 25 4.51 -4.51 -6.18
N THR A 26 3.24 -4.12 -5.99
CA THR A 26 2.11 -5.05 -5.95
C THR A 26 1.75 -5.56 -7.34
N TRP A 27 1.99 -4.75 -8.39
CA TRP A 27 1.62 -5.04 -9.78
C TRP A 27 0.12 -5.35 -9.96
N LEU A 28 -0.72 -4.84 -9.05
CA LEU A 28 -2.16 -4.99 -9.12
C LEU A 28 -2.76 -3.95 -10.06
N CYS A 29 -3.93 -4.27 -10.60
CA CYS A 29 -4.81 -3.36 -11.31
C CYS A 29 -6.22 -3.42 -10.73
N GLU A 30 -7.07 -2.50 -11.15
CA GLU A 30 -8.46 -2.38 -10.69
C GLU A 30 -9.29 -3.66 -10.89
N ASP A 31 -8.92 -4.52 -11.85
CA ASP A 31 -9.60 -5.81 -12.10
C ASP A 31 -9.30 -6.88 -11.04
N ILE A 32 -8.25 -6.70 -10.23
CA ILE A 32 -7.89 -7.65 -9.18
C ILE A 32 -8.35 -7.06 -7.86
N ASP A 33 -9.40 -7.61 -7.30
CA ASP A 33 -9.87 -7.18 -6.00
C ASP A 33 -9.00 -7.69 -4.83
N SER A 34 -9.00 -6.94 -3.72
CA SER A 34 -8.21 -7.25 -2.53
C SER A 34 -8.62 -8.53 -1.79
N TRP A 35 -9.85 -9.04 -1.96
CA TRP A 35 -10.30 -10.30 -1.32
C TRP A 35 -9.58 -11.55 -1.86
N HIS A 36 -8.93 -11.44 -3.02
CA HIS A 36 -8.04 -12.49 -3.51
C HIS A 36 -6.70 -12.57 -2.76
N LEU A 37 -6.34 -11.51 -2.01
CA LEU A 37 -5.03 -11.36 -1.35
C LEU A 37 -5.13 -11.43 0.17
N PHE A 38 -6.27 -11.04 0.73
CA PHE A 38 -6.48 -10.97 2.18
C PHE A 38 -7.84 -11.58 2.54
N ASP A 39 -7.87 -12.27 3.68
CA ASP A 39 -9.11 -12.67 4.31
C ASP A 39 -9.78 -11.49 5.06
N ASP A 40 -10.96 -11.74 5.62
CA ASP A 40 -11.81 -10.71 6.23
C ASP A 40 -11.24 -10.09 7.52
N ARG A 41 -10.07 -10.53 8.02
CA ARG A 41 -9.40 -9.91 9.17
C ARG A 41 -8.86 -8.51 8.86
N TYR A 42 -8.65 -8.17 7.60
CA TYR A 42 -7.94 -6.97 7.18
C TYR A 42 -8.82 -5.93 6.51
N LEU A 43 -8.57 -4.66 6.83
CA LEU A 43 -8.98 -3.50 6.06
C LEU A 43 -7.83 -3.11 5.13
N VAL A 44 -8.08 -3.11 3.82
CA VAL A 44 -7.04 -2.92 2.81
C VAL A 44 -7.13 -1.53 2.19
N TYR A 45 -6.04 -0.79 2.28
CA TYR A 45 -5.80 0.47 1.56
C TYR A 45 -4.79 0.21 0.44
N ARG A 46 -5.11 0.54 -0.79
CA ARG A 46 -4.21 0.36 -1.94
C ARG A 46 -4.19 1.56 -2.86
N LYS A 47 -3.10 1.70 -3.59
CA LYS A 47 -2.92 2.64 -4.69
C LYS A 47 -2.19 1.88 -5.79
N ASP A 48 -2.94 1.51 -6.83
CA ASP A 48 -2.40 0.84 -8.00
C ASP A 48 -1.79 1.86 -8.95
N ARG A 49 -0.83 1.43 -9.78
CA ARG A 49 -0.32 2.28 -10.85
C ARG A 49 -1.39 2.38 -11.94
N GLY A 50 -1.95 3.58 -12.14
CA GLY A 50 -3.01 3.80 -13.13
C GLY A 50 -2.55 3.54 -14.58
N SER A 51 -3.46 3.00 -15.39
CA SER A 51 -3.29 2.71 -16.83
C SER A 51 -3.09 3.94 -17.71
N SER A 52 -3.26 5.15 -17.16
CA SER A 52 -3.21 6.44 -17.88
C SER A 52 -1.81 6.98 -18.12
N SER A 53 -0.78 6.49 -17.42
CA SER A 53 0.60 6.71 -17.85
C SER A 53 0.90 5.68 -18.93
N ASN A 54 1.13 6.12 -20.19
CA ASN A 54 1.55 5.30 -21.35
C ASN A 54 1.60 3.81 -21.06
N SER A 55 0.66 3.05 -21.64
CA SER A 55 0.42 1.59 -21.58
C SER A 55 1.65 0.65 -21.66
N SER A 56 2.84 1.22 -21.74
CA SER A 56 4.17 0.62 -21.69
C SER A 56 4.77 0.52 -20.27
N ARG A 57 4.23 1.20 -19.24
CA ARG A 57 4.81 1.19 -17.87
C ARG A 57 4.24 0.07 -17.00
N ARG A 58 4.80 -1.13 -17.14
CA ARG A 58 4.56 -2.26 -16.21
C ARG A 58 5.13 -1.98 -14.80
N GLY A 59 4.48 -2.53 -13.78
CA GLY A 59 4.95 -2.56 -12.39
C GLY A 59 4.49 -1.40 -11.51
N GLY A 60 4.97 -1.35 -10.27
CA GLY A 60 4.57 -0.36 -9.26
C GLY A 60 3.44 -0.81 -8.34
N GLY A 61 2.82 0.17 -7.70
CA GLY A 61 1.71 0.00 -6.78
C GLY A 61 2.15 -0.22 -5.34
N VAL A 62 1.30 0.23 -4.42
CA VAL A 62 1.50 0.11 -2.96
C VAL A 62 0.22 -0.31 -2.28
N LEU A 63 0.36 -1.06 -1.19
CA LEU A 63 -0.76 -1.59 -0.42
C LEU A 63 -0.40 -1.61 1.08
N VAL A 64 -1.39 -1.26 1.90
CA VAL A 64 -1.37 -1.39 3.36
C VAL A 64 -2.61 -2.16 3.78
N ALA A 65 -2.44 -3.31 4.41
CA ALA A 65 -3.52 -4.05 5.05
C ALA A 65 -3.38 -3.93 6.58
N ILE A 66 -4.45 -3.49 7.25
CA ILE A 66 -4.48 -3.29 8.70
C ILE A 66 -5.56 -4.16 9.29
N LYS A 67 -5.23 -4.89 10.36
CA LYS A 67 -6.18 -5.72 11.06
C LYS A 67 -7.37 -4.89 11.55
N LYS A 68 -8.60 -5.33 11.26
CA LYS A 68 -9.84 -4.55 11.47
C LYS A 68 -10.10 -4.15 12.93
N CYS A 69 -9.50 -4.85 13.90
CA CYS A 69 -9.60 -4.47 15.31
C CYS A 69 -8.80 -3.19 15.64
N LEU A 70 -7.89 -2.76 14.76
CA LEU A 70 -7.16 -1.50 14.87
C LEU A 70 -7.91 -0.40 14.12
N SER A 71 -8.24 0.68 14.84
CA SER A 71 -8.86 1.85 14.23
C SER A 71 -7.81 2.57 13.38
N SER A 72 -8.07 2.67 12.08
CA SER A 72 -7.18 3.31 11.12
C SER A 72 -7.95 4.21 10.15
N ARG A 73 -7.27 5.23 9.64
CA ARG A 73 -7.83 6.20 8.69
C ARG A 73 -6.78 6.57 7.65
N LYS A 74 -7.15 6.49 6.37
CA LYS A 74 -6.34 7.03 5.27
C LYS A 74 -6.27 8.55 5.36
N LEU A 75 -5.06 9.07 5.20
CA LEU A 75 -4.79 10.51 5.14
C LEU A 75 -4.56 10.90 3.68
N ASP A 76 -5.25 11.95 3.25
CA ASP A 76 -5.04 12.56 1.94
C ASP A 76 -3.95 13.61 2.07
N VAL A 77 -2.81 13.36 1.42
CA VAL A 77 -1.68 14.27 1.37
C VAL A 77 -1.62 14.87 -0.04
N PRO A 78 -2.07 16.12 -0.23
CA PRO A 78 -2.04 16.77 -1.53
C PRO A 78 -0.60 17.11 -1.96
N GLY A 79 -0.37 17.25 -3.27
CA GLY A 79 0.85 17.84 -3.81
C GLY A 79 1.97 16.88 -4.24
N LEU A 80 1.75 15.57 -4.16
CA LEU A 80 2.70 14.55 -4.61
C LEU A 80 2.04 13.52 -5.53
N ASP A 81 2.49 13.46 -6.78
CA ASP A 81 2.22 12.32 -7.66
C ASP A 81 3.23 11.19 -7.36
N LEU A 82 3.07 10.59 -6.17
CA LEU A 82 3.86 9.46 -5.69
C LEU A 82 2.98 8.24 -5.44
N GLU A 83 3.54 7.05 -5.61
CA GLU A 83 2.93 5.79 -5.20
C GLU A 83 3.09 5.63 -3.69
N ALA A 84 2.28 6.39 -2.96
CA ALA A 84 2.32 6.45 -1.50
C ALA A 84 0.92 6.33 -0.89
N ILE A 85 0.85 5.70 0.29
CA ILE A 85 -0.33 5.63 1.14
C ILE A 85 0.08 6.09 2.54
N TRP A 86 -0.70 7.01 3.09
CA TRP A 86 -0.55 7.52 4.44
C TRP A 86 -1.74 7.08 5.28
N ILE A 87 -1.48 6.44 6.41
CA ILE A 87 -2.50 5.97 7.34
C ILE A 87 -2.19 6.50 8.73
N SER A 88 -3.21 7.05 9.40
CA SER A 88 -3.18 7.23 10.85
C SER A 88 -3.78 6.00 11.52
N VAL A 89 -3.03 5.36 12.41
CA VAL A 89 -3.47 4.23 13.22
C VAL A 89 -3.61 4.70 14.66
N LYS A 90 -4.81 4.54 15.23
CA LYS A 90 -5.06 4.86 16.63
C LYS A 90 -4.47 3.75 17.51
N LEU A 91 -3.57 4.15 18.39
CA LEU A 91 -2.98 3.29 19.41
C LEU A 91 -3.69 3.50 20.75
N ASN A 92 -3.27 2.71 21.74
CA ASN A 92 -3.72 2.86 23.12
C ASN A 92 -3.35 4.24 23.68
N TYR A 93 -4.07 4.66 24.73
CA TYR A 93 -3.79 5.90 25.46
C TYR A 93 -3.86 7.17 24.60
N SER A 94 -4.78 7.19 23.63
CA SER A 94 -5.01 8.34 22.74
C SER A 94 -3.79 8.75 21.90
N LYS A 95 -2.83 7.84 21.72
CA LYS A 95 -1.71 8.06 20.79
C LYS A 95 -2.12 7.66 19.38
N ASN A 96 -1.59 8.36 18.39
CA ASN A 96 -1.73 7.99 16.99
C ASN A 96 -0.35 7.71 16.42
N MET A 97 -0.25 6.65 15.61
CA MET A 97 0.92 6.34 14.80
C MET A 97 0.63 6.75 13.36
N LEU A 98 1.57 7.46 12.73
CA LEU A 98 1.53 7.72 11.30
C LEU A 98 2.34 6.64 10.58
N LEU A 99 1.69 5.95 9.65
CA LEU A 99 2.28 4.94 8.80
C LEU A 99 2.29 5.46 7.37
N CYS A 100 3.46 5.44 6.74
CA CYS A 100 3.61 5.70 5.32
C CYS A 100 4.20 4.47 4.64
N VAL A 101 3.59 4.07 3.52
CA VAL A 101 4.21 3.16 2.57
C VAL A 101 4.34 3.90 1.25
N VAL A 102 5.57 4.01 0.77
CA VAL A 102 5.89 4.69 -0.48
C VAL A 102 6.78 3.80 -1.33
N TYR A 103 6.53 3.79 -2.63
CA TYR A 103 7.40 3.18 -3.61
C TYR A 103 8.00 4.25 -4.52
N PHE A 104 9.32 4.26 -4.60
CA PHE A 104 10.08 5.04 -5.57
C PHE A 104 10.58 4.11 -6.68
N PRO A 105 10.12 4.26 -7.93
CA PRO A 105 10.65 3.52 -9.06
C PRO A 105 12.19 3.64 -9.15
N PRO A 106 12.92 2.61 -9.62
CA PRO A 106 14.38 2.64 -9.74
C PRO A 106 14.92 3.84 -10.53
N SER A 107 14.14 4.35 -11.48
CA SER A 107 14.47 5.53 -12.30
C SER A 107 13.96 6.85 -11.70
N SER A 108 13.67 6.91 -10.41
CA SER A 108 13.18 8.13 -9.75
C SER A 108 14.30 9.15 -9.63
N HIS A 109 14.03 10.38 -10.05
CA HIS A 109 14.95 11.50 -9.86
C HIS A 109 15.09 11.86 -8.38
N VAL A 110 16.27 12.33 -7.97
CA VAL A 110 16.57 12.69 -6.57
C VAL A 110 15.57 13.71 -5.99
N ASP A 111 15.08 14.62 -6.82
CA ASP A 111 14.10 15.64 -6.41
C ASP A 111 12.81 15.04 -5.85
N LYS A 112 12.39 13.84 -6.33
CA LYS A 112 11.21 13.17 -5.78
C LYS A 112 11.40 12.75 -4.32
N TYR A 113 12.61 12.33 -3.97
CA TYR A 113 12.95 11.99 -2.58
C TYR A 113 13.01 13.25 -1.73
N VAL A 114 13.67 14.30 -2.22
CA VAL A 114 13.77 15.59 -1.52
C VAL A 114 12.38 16.18 -1.28
N GLN A 115 11.53 16.24 -2.31
CA GLN A 115 10.16 16.74 -2.20
C GLN A 115 9.33 15.91 -1.20
N PHE A 116 9.48 14.58 -1.21
CA PHE A 116 8.81 13.71 -0.24
C PHE A 116 9.23 14.03 1.20
N PHE A 117 10.53 14.17 1.47
CA PHE A 117 11.02 14.49 2.81
C PHE A 117 10.78 15.94 3.24
N LEU A 118 10.56 16.88 2.32
CA LEU A 118 10.25 18.27 2.68
C LEU A 118 8.77 18.49 3.05
N LEU A 119 7.90 17.54 2.73
CA LEU A 119 6.48 17.61 3.05
C LEU A 119 6.13 17.13 4.47
N PHE A 120 7.12 16.62 5.21
CA PHE A 120 6.99 16.06 6.57
C PHE A 120 8.18 16.44 7.44
#